data_AF-A0A372RHL3-F1
#
_entry.id   AF-A0A372RHL3-F1
#
_cell.length_a   1.000
_cell.length_b   1.000
_cell.length_c   1.000
_cell.angle_alpha   90.00
_cell.angle_beta   90.00
_cell.angle_gamma   90.00
#
_symmetry.space_group_name_H-M   'P 1'
#
loop_
_entity.id
_entity.type
_entity.pdbx_description
1 polymer ?
#
loop_
_entity_poly.entity_id
_entity_poly.type
_entity_poly.pdbx_seq_one_letter_code
_entity_poly.pdbx_strand_id
1 'polypeptide(L)'
;MIRNFAYTVYKDNLYYLEIIDINHSKKIELNLISMDSARCYAFNSKNEFILYVYWIEHNKFHYTECKVIQIYSTETKNNKWNCKRYYEILESFKLINISKYDKLYLLSNNSIYEWGLDALIMTKKAKKKSYYRLKKRELKNDVRISSNEKFISLRIMDKINIYPIDVLFLWI
;
A
#
# COMPACT_ATOMS: atom_id res chain seq x y z
N MET A 1 -2.66 17.89 15.70
CA MET A 1 -4.08 17.51 15.85
C MET A 1 -4.44 16.60 14.67
N ILE A 2 -4.98 15.40 14.91
CA ILE A 2 -5.37 14.47 13.84
C ILE A 2 -6.63 15.04 13.16
N ARG A 3 -6.55 15.32 11.87
CA ARG A 3 -7.64 15.96 11.12
C ARG A 3 -8.60 14.95 10.49
N ASN A 4 -8.06 13.83 10.02
CA ASN A 4 -8.80 12.84 9.24
C ASN A 4 -8.60 11.45 9.82
N PHE A 5 -9.62 10.61 9.68
CA PHE A 5 -9.59 9.22 10.12
C PHE A 5 -10.11 8.33 8.99
N ALA A 6 -9.34 7.28 8.68
CA ALA A 6 -9.69 6.29 7.67
C ALA A 6 -9.90 4.95 8.36
N TYR A 7 -10.98 4.25 8.00
CA TYR A 7 -11.33 2.95 8.54
C TYR A 7 -11.99 2.09 7.47
N THR A 8 -11.99 0.78 7.70
CA THR A 8 -12.62 -0.19 6.81
C THR A 8 -13.90 -0.71 7.44
N VAL A 9 -14.99 -0.72 6.68
CA VAL A 9 -16.29 -1.26 7.08
C VAL A 9 -16.53 -2.56 6.31
N TYR A 10 -16.95 -3.61 7.01
CA TYR A 10 -17.39 -4.85 6.38
C TYR A 10 -18.91 -4.82 6.19
N LYS A 11 -19.38 -4.88 4.94
CA LYS A 11 -20.81 -4.88 4.59
C LYS A 11 -21.01 -5.68 3.30
N ASP A 12 -22.11 -6.41 3.16
CA ASP A 12 -22.47 -7.13 1.92
C ASP A 12 -21.35 -8.07 1.41
N ASN A 13 -20.60 -8.70 2.33
CA ASN A 13 -19.41 -9.53 2.07
C ASN A 13 -18.23 -8.81 1.39
N LEU A 14 -18.20 -7.48 1.46
CA LEU A 14 -17.16 -6.62 0.91
C LEU A 14 -16.59 -5.71 1.99
N TYR A 15 -15.34 -5.28 1.79
CA TYR A 15 -14.65 -4.32 2.63
C TYR A 15 -14.65 -2.96 1.95
N TYR A 16 -15.27 -1.97 2.58
CA TYR A 16 -15.36 -0.61 2.09
C TYR A 16 -14.42 0.30 2.87
N LEU A 17 -13.63 1.10 2.16
CA LEU A 17 -12.85 2.16 2.75
C LEU A 17 -13.75 3.38 2.98
N GLU A 18 -13.84 3.83 4.23
CA GLU A 18 -14.45 5.10 4.59
C GLU A 18 -13.40 6.05 5.18
N ILE A 19 -13.53 7.33 4.85
CA ILE A 19 -12.66 8.40 5.36
C ILE A 19 -13.57 9.51 5.87
N ILE A 20 -13.29 9.98 7.08
CA ILE A 20 -14.01 11.09 7.71
C ILE A 20 -13.03 12.20 8.08
N ASP A 21 -13.44 13.44 7.80
CA ASP A 21 -12.87 14.62 8.45
C ASP A 21 -13.47 14.71 9.85
N ILE A 22 -12.66 14.50 10.88
CA ILE A 22 -13.13 14.47 12.28
C ILE A 22 -13.65 15.86 12.69
N ASN A 23 -12.99 16.93 12.22
CA ASN A 23 -13.32 18.29 12.63
C ASN A 23 -14.66 18.77 12.05
N HIS A 24 -15.01 18.27 10.87
CA HIS A 24 -16.24 18.65 10.19
C HIS A 24 -17.30 17.56 10.18
N SER A 25 -17.01 16.38 10.73
CA SER A 25 -17.90 15.19 10.75
C SER A 25 -18.46 14.85 9.36
N LYS A 26 -17.65 15.06 8.32
CA LYS A 26 -18.03 14.86 6.92
C LYS A 26 -17.24 13.71 6.31
N LYS A 27 -17.93 12.87 5.55
CA LYS A 27 -17.28 11.84 4.73
C LYS A 27 -16.46 12.49 3.62
N ILE A 28 -15.31 11.92 3.33
CA ILE A 28 -14.41 12.35 2.27
C ILE A 28 -14.47 11.32 1.14
N GLU A 29 -14.77 11.80 -0.07
CA GLU A 29 -14.76 10.99 -1.27
C GLU A 29 -13.40 11.06 -1.97
N LEU A 30 -12.96 9.93 -2.52
CA LEU A 30 -11.73 9.84 -3.32
C LEU A 30 -12.09 9.77 -4.81
N ASN A 31 -11.44 10.59 -5.64
CA ASN A 31 -11.84 10.78 -7.04
C ASN A 31 -11.60 9.60 -7.99
N LEU A 32 -10.83 8.58 -7.57
CA LEU A 32 -10.24 7.57 -8.48
C LEU A 32 -10.52 6.11 -8.08
N ILE A 33 -11.39 5.85 -7.09
CA ILE A 33 -11.51 4.50 -6.51
C ILE A 33 -12.77 3.77 -6.98
N SER A 34 -12.57 2.52 -7.44
CA SER A 34 -13.54 1.44 -7.35
C SER A 34 -13.44 0.80 -5.97
N MET A 35 -14.48 0.97 -5.14
CA MET A 35 -14.45 0.75 -3.69
C MET A 35 -14.19 -0.71 -3.26
N ASP A 36 -14.24 -1.67 -4.18
CA ASP A 36 -14.18 -3.11 -3.90
C ASP A 36 -12.76 -3.69 -3.79
N SER A 37 -11.73 -2.85 -3.91
CA SER A 37 -10.33 -3.27 -4.11
C SER A 37 -9.32 -2.67 -3.13
N ALA A 38 -9.77 -1.81 -2.20
CA ALA A 38 -8.92 -1.17 -1.20
C ALA A 38 -8.48 -2.17 -0.12
N ARG A 39 -7.17 -2.45 -0.02
CA ARG A 39 -6.66 -3.45 0.93
C ARG A 39 -5.81 -2.87 2.06
N CYS A 40 -5.01 -1.84 1.78
CA CYS A 40 -4.10 -1.25 2.76
C CYS A 40 -3.97 0.24 2.51
N TYR A 41 -3.88 1.03 3.58
CA TYR A 41 -3.68 2.47 3.50
C TYR A 41 -2.89 2.98 4.70
N ALA A 42 -2.27 4.14 4.54
CA ALA A 42 -1.58 4.85 5.60
C ALA A 42 -1.59 6.36 5.32
N PHE A 43 -1.45 7.15 6.38
CA PHE A 43 -1.06 8.55 6.26
C PHE A 43 0.45 8.67 6.42
N ASN A 44 1.11 9.39 5.53
CA ASN A 44 2.52 9.71 5.70
C ASN A 44 2.73 10.90 6.65
N SER A 45 3.99 11.15 6.99
CA SER A 45 4.41 12.29 7.81
C SER A 45 4.10 13.66 7.19
N LYS A 46 3.90 13.73 5.87
CA LYS A 46 3.45 14.93 5.14
C LYS A 46 1.93 15.09 5.12
N ASN A 47 1.21 14.25 5.87
CA ASN A 47 -0.25 14.20 5.91
C ASN A 47 -0.88 13.97 4.53
N GLU A 48 -0.25 13.19 3.67
CA GLU A 48 -0.83 12.65 2.44
C GLU A 48 -1.42 11.27 2.71
N PHE A 49 -2.53 10.96 2.05
CA PHE A 49 -3.18 9.66 2.18
C PHE A 49 -2.66 8.73 1.09
N ILE A 50 -2.03 7.63 1.49
CA ILE A 50 -1.49 6.60 0.62
C ILE A 50 -2.42 5.41 0.65
N LEU A 51 -2.87 4.98 -0.52
CA LEU A 51 -3.77 3.86 -0.70
C LEU A 51 -3.16 2.81 -1.63
N TYR A 52 -3.20 1.56 -1.20
CA TYR A 52 -2.95 0.41 -2.05
C TYR A 52 -4.27 -0.22 -2.51
N VAL A 53 -4.38 -0.36 -3.83
CA VAL A 53 -5.54 -0.89 -4.53
C VAL A 53 -5.12 -2.14 -5.31
N TYR A 54 -5.91 -3.21 -5.20
CA TYR A 54 -5.68 -4.48 -5.87
C TYR A 54 -6.95 -4.96 -6.56
N TRP A 55 -6.90 -5.19 -7.87
CA TRP A 55 -8.00 -5.80 -8.61
C TRP A 55 -7.49 -6.82 -9.61
N ILE A 56 -8.41 -7.66 -10.10
CA ILE A 56 -8.12 -8.65 -11.14
C ILE A 56 -8.85 -8.20 -12.40
N GLU A 57 -8.11 -8.04 -13.49
CA GLU A 57 -8.69 -7.82 -14.81
C GLU A 57 -8.86 -9.14 -15.53
N HIS A 58 -10.07 -9.36 -16.04
CA HIS A 58 -10.41 -10.54 -16.83
C HIS A 58 -10.36 -10.17 -18.32
N ASN A 59 -9.45 -10.82 -19.05
CA ASN A 59 -9.52 -10.88 -20.50
C ASN A 59 -9.92 -12.32 -20.91
N LYS A 60 -10.49 -12.50 -22.10
CA LYS A 60 -11.00 -13.79 -22.63
C LYS A 60 -10.02 -14.95 -22.50
N PHE A 61 -8.72 -14.68 -22.42
CA PHE A 61 -7.67 -15.70 -22.38
C PHE A 61 -6.83 -15.71 -21.10
N HIS A 62 -6.79 -14.62 -20.33
CA HIS A 62 -5.88 -14.45 -19.18
C HIS A 62 -6.49 -13.59 -18.07
N TYR A 63 -6.12 -13.91 -16.82
CA TYR A 63 -6.29 -13.03 -15.67
C TYR A 63 -5.01 -12.23 -15.45
N THR A 64 -5.14 -10.93 -15.17
CA THR A 64 -4.00 -10.06 -14.82
C THR A 64 -4.26 -9.44 -13.46
N GLU A 65 -3.33 -9.61 -12.52
CA GLU A 65 -3.38 -8.93 -11.23
C GLU A 65 -2.90 -7.48 -11.38
N CYS A 66 -3.77 -6.52 -11.13
CA CYS A 66 -3.45 -5.11 -11.14
C CYS A 66 -3.23 -4.62 -9.72
N LYS A 67 -2.07 -4.00 -9.48
CA LYS A 67 -1.60 -3.54 -8.15
C LYS A 67 -1.16 -2.10 -8.26
N VAL A 68 -1.75 -1.22 -7.46
CA VAL A 68 -1.51 0.22 -7.59
C VAL A 68 -1.38 0.90 -6.25
N ILE A 69 -0.48 1.87 -6.18
CA ILE A 69 -0.41 2.86 -5.10
C ILE A 69 -0.94 4.19 -5.61
N GLN A 70 -1.91 4.73 -4.91
CA GLN A 70 -2.50 6.04 -5.12
C GLN A 70 -2.16 6.94 -3.94
N ILE A 71 -1.71 8.17 -4.21
CA ILE A 71 -1.37 9.15 -3.17
C ILE A 71 -2.27 10.36 -3.35
N TYR A 72 -2.97 10.76 -2.29
CA TYR A 72 -3.93 11.85 -2.28
C TYR A 72 -3.45 13.01 -1.44
N SER A 73 -3.70 14.23 -1.93
CA SER A 73 -3.66 15.41 -1.06
C SER A 73 -4.83 15.33 -0.09
N THR A 74 -4.60 15.61 1.19
CA THR A 74 -5.70 15.72 2.15
C THR A 74 -6.32 17.11 2.21
N GLU A 75 -5.93 18.00 1.28
CA GLU A 75 -6.57 19.30 1.10
C GLU A 75 -7.99 19.09 0.56
N THR A 76 -8.96 19.22 1.46
CA THR A 76 -10.36 18.96 1.16
C THR A 76 -10.98 20.14 0.40
N LYS A 77 -11.38 19.92 -0.85
CA LYS A 77 -12.27 20.83 -1.60
C LYS A 77 -13.57 20.10 -1.90
N ASN A 78 -14.70 20.63 -1.44
CA ASN A 78 -16.03 20.00 -1.58
C ASN A 78 -16.09 18.56 -1.05
N ASN A 79 -15.42 18.26 0.07
CA ASN A 79 -15.32 16.92 0.66
C ASN A 79 -14.69 15.86 -0.26
N LYS A 80 -13.90 16.28 -1.26
CA LYS A 80 -13.22 15.39 -2.20
C LYS A 80 -11.72 15.53 -2.09
N TRP A 81 -11.01 14.42 -2.16
CA TRP A 81 -9.56 14.39 -2.37
C TRP A 81 -9.24 13.91 -3.77
N ASN A 82 -8.34 14.64 -4.41
CA ASN A 82 -7.82 14.30 -5.72
C ASN A 82 -6.51 13.52 -5.58
N CYS A 83 -6.39 12.44 -6.34
CA CYS A 83 -5.13 11.72 -6.46
C CYS A 83 -4.06 12.62 -7.07
N LYS A 84 -2.95 12.78 -6.35
CA LYS A 84 -1.74 13.49 -6.79
C LYS A 84 -0.82 12.57 -7.58
N ARG A 85 -0.67 11.32 -7.14
CA ARG A 85 0.28 10.37 -7.74
C ARG A 85 -0.33 8.98 -7.82
N TYR A 86 -0.05 8.31 -8.93
CA TYR A 86 -0.51 6.97 -9.24
C TYR A 86 0.68 6.13 -9.68
N TYR A 87 0.79 4.91 -9.16
CA TYR A 87 1.95 4.07 -9.36
C TYR A 87 1.55 2.60 -9.49
N GLU A 88 2.00 1.93 -10.54
CA GLU A 88 1.79 0.49 -10.69
C GLU A 88 2.90 -0.30 -9.98
N ILE A 89 2.50 -1.30 -9.23
CA ILE A 89 3.39 -2.31 -8.65
C ILE A 89 3.41 -3.50 -9.60
N LEU A 90 4.61 -4.01 -9.88
CA LEU A 90 4.78 -5.19 -10.72
C LEU A 90 4.07 -6.42 -10.12
N GLU A 91 3.48 -7.25 -10.98
CA GLU A 91 2.68 -8.41 -10.59
C GLU A 91 3.43 -9.37 -9.64
N SER A 92 4.74 -9.52 -9.79
CA SER A 92 5.57 -10.40 -8.97
C SER A 92 5.73 -9.95 -7.51
N PHE A 93 5.37 -8.71 -7.18
CA PHE A 93 5.47 -8.18 -5.82
C PHE A 93 4.12 -8.27 -5.09
N LYS A 94 4.20 -8.57 -3.80
CA LYS A 94 3.07 -8.48 -2.85
C LYS A 94 3.36 -7.37 -1.86
N LEU A 95 2.42 -6.45 -1.68
CA LEU A 95 2.55 -5.44 -0.63
C LEU A 95 2.47 -6.09 0.75
N ILE A 96 3.43 -5.77 1.60
CA ILE A 96 3.46 -6.16 3.01
C ILE A 96 2.95 -5.00 3.87
N ASN A 97 3.50 -3.80 3.66
CA ASN A 97 3.18 -2.63 4.48
C ASN A 97 3.49 -1.31 3.77
N ILE A 98 2.81 -0.24 4.22
CA ILE A 98 3.03 1.16 3.85
C ILE A 98 3.49 1.89 5.11
N SER A 99 4.68 2.47 5.07
CA SER A 99 5.24 3.22 6.20
C SER A 99 4.79 4.68 6.19
N LYS A 100 4.73 5.30 7.39
CA LYS A 100 4.54 6.75 7.54
C LYS A 100 5.69 7.59 6.94
N TYR A 101 6.82 6.97 6.61
CA TYR A 101 8.03 7.61 6.10
C TYR A 101 8.21 7.49 4.58
N ASP A 102 7.11 7.49 3.81
CA ASP A 102 7.14 7.39 2.35
C ASP A 102 7.87 6.14 1.80
N LYS A 103 7.74 5.02 2.52
CA LYS A 103 8.35 3.74 2.17
C LYS A 103 7.29 2.64 2.01
N LEU A 104 7.49 1.77 1.02
CA LEU A 104 6.73 0.55 0.80
C LEU A 104 7.60 -0.66 1.11
N TYR A 105 7.04 -1.64 1.80
CA TYR A 105 7.68 -2.94 2.00
C TYR A 105 6.98 -3.97 1.13
N LEU A 106 7.74 -4.57 0.22
CA LEU A 106 7.23 -5.49 -0.80
C LEU A 106 7.89 -6.86 -0.66
N LEU A 107 7.13 -7.94 -0.81
CA LEU A 107 7.62 -9.31 -0.85
C LEU A 107 7.72 -9.77 -2.30
N SER A 108 8.88 -10.30 -2.70
CA SER A 108 9.06 -11.01 -3.97
C SER A 108 10.18 -12.04 -3.82
N ASN A 109 10.01 -13.24 -4.39
CA ASN A 109 11.02 -14.30 -4.36
C ASN A 109 11.63 -14.55 -2.95
N ASN A 110 10.78 -14.65 -1.93
CA ASN A 110 11.14 -14.83 -0.51
C ASN A 110 12.04 -13.72 0.08
N SER A 111 12.14 -12.58 -0.59
CA SER A 111 12.91 -11.43 -0.16
C SER A 111 11.99 -10.23 0.10
N ILE A 112 12.33 -9.44 1.12
CA ILE A 112 11.63 -8.20 1.44
C ILE A 112 12.42 -7.05 0.83
N TYR A 113 11.74 -6.21 0.07
CA TYR A 113 12.29 -5.01 -0.56
C TYR A 113 11.69 -3.78 0.10
N GLU A 114 12.54 -2.81 0.41
CA GLU A 114 12.13 -1.47 0.81
C GLU A 114 12.19 -0.56 -0.43
N TRP A 115 11.07 0.06 -0.79
CA TRP A 115 10.99 1.02 -1.89
C TRP A 115 10.54 2.39 -1.36
N GLY A 116 11.35 3.42 -1.59
CA GLY A 116 10.93 4.80 -1.39
C GLY A 116 9.93 5.24 -2.46
N LEU A 117 8.87 5.94 -2.07
CA LEU A 117 7.85 6.45 -3.00
C LEU A 117 8.44 7.46 -4.01
N ASP A 118 9.50 8.17 -3.63
CA ASP A 118 10.20 9.10 -4.53
C ASP A 118 11.05 8.37 -5.58
N ALA A 119 11.64 7.22 -5.25
CA ALA A 119 12.40 6.40 -6.21
C ALA A 119 11.48 5.82 -7.31
N LEU A 120 10.20 5.63 -6.99
CA LEU A 120 9.20 5.12 -7.91
C LEU A 120 8.86 6.10 -9.05
N ILE A 121 9.17 7.39 -8.87
CA ILE A 121 9.12 8.42 -9.91
C ILE A 121 10.14 8.12 -11.02
N MET A 122 11.31 7.58 -10.67
CA MET A 122 12.39 7.31 -11.62
C MET A 122 12.14 6.07 -12.48
N THR A 123 11.51 5.03 -11.91
CA THR A 123 11.18 3.79 -12.64
C THR A 123 10.08 3.98 -13.69
N LYS A 124 9.14 4.92 -13.52
CA LYS A 124 8.12 5.22 -14.54
C LYS A 124 8.70 5.74 -15.86
N LYS A 125 9.85 6.44 -15.83
CA LYS A 125 10.58 6.84 -17.03
C LYS A 125 11.42 5.69 -17.63
N ALA A 126 11.75 4.68 -16.84
CA ALA A 126 12.60 3.56 -17.22
C ALA A 126 11.80 2.26 -17.41
N LYS A 127 11.29 2.05 -18.63
CA LYS A 127 10.92 0.76 -19.24
C LYS A 127 9.55 0.15 -18.90
N LYS A 128 8.64 0.30 -19.88
CA LYS A 128 7.78 -0.78 -20.39
C LYS A 128 8.70 -1.83 -21.07
N LYS A 129 9.33 -2.73 -20.31
CA LYS A 129 9.93 -3.95 -20.91
C LYS A 129 9.41 -5.17 -20.17
N SER A 130 8.70 -5.98 -20.94
CA SER A 130 8.08 -7.26 -20.62
C SER A 130 9.03 -8.20 -19.88
N TYR A 131 8.62 -8.68 -18.70
CA TYR A 131 9.20 -9.86 -18.06
C TYR A 131 8.12 -10.94 -17.97
N TYR A 132 8.42 -12.05 -18.63
CA TYR A 132 7.53 -13.18 -18.85
C TYR A 132 7.33 -14.01 -17.57
N ARG A 133 6.12 -14.59 -17.48
CA ARG A 133 5.63 -15.67 -16.60
C ARG A 133 6.70 -16.46 -15.84
N LEU A 134 6.63 -16.42 -14.51
CA LEU A 134 7.16 -17.48 -13.64
C LEU A 134 6.00 -18.25 -13.02
N LYS A 135 6.07 -19.59 -13.11
CA LYS A 135 5.06 -20.52 -12.60
C LYS A 135 4.78 -20.28 -11.11
N LYS A 136 3.51 -20.07 -10.80
CA LYS A 136 2.92 -19.90 -9.47
C LYS A 136 3.20 -21.15 -8.61
N ARG A 137 4.12 -21.06 -7.66
CA ARG A 137 4.09 -21.92 -6.46
C ARG A 137 3.31 -21.14 -5.42
N GLU A 138 2.13 -21.65 -5.06
CA GLU A 138 1.35 -21.12 -3.95
C GLU A 138 2.11 -21.38 -2.64
N LEU A 139 2.78 -20.36 -2.14
CA LEU A 139 3.22 -20.30 -0.76
C LEU A 139 2.16 -19.51 0.02
N LYS A 140 1.56 -20.15 1.02
CA LYS A 140 0.69 -19.51 2.03
C LYS A 140 1.49 -18.42 2.73
N ASN A 141 1.41 -17.20 2.19
CA ASN A 141 2.20 -16.04 2.60
C ASN A 141 1.49 -15.26 3.72
N ASP A 142 1.63 -15.70 4.97
CA ASP A 142 1.30 -14.91 6.16
C ASP A 142 2.53 -14.14 6.65
N VAL A 143 2.97 -13.16 5.85
CA VAL A 143 4.04 -12.23 6.25
C VAL A 143 3.43 -10.87 6.55
N ARG A 144 3.65 -10.33 7.76
CA ARG A 144 3.22 -8.98 8.17
C ARG A 144 4.40 -8.24 8.79
N ILE A 145 4.54 -6.95 8.46
CA ILE A 145 5.55 -6.09 9.06
C ILE A 145 4.85 -4.88 9.67
N SER A 146 5.19 -4.53 10.90
CA SER A 146 4.80 -3.26 11.51
C SER A 146 6.04 -2.57 12.10
N SER A 147 5.97 -1.26 12.27
CA SER A 147 7.06 -0.52 12.91
C SER A 147 6.51 0.61 13.74
N ASN A 148 7.24 0.96 14.80
CA ASN A 148 7.08 2.21 15.52
C ASN A 148 8.43 2.95 15.51
N GLU A 149 8.60 3.96 16.35
CA GLU A 149 9.83 4.76 16.37
C GLU A 149 11.04 4.02 16.94
N LYS A 150 10.85 2.87 17.58
CA LYS A 150 11.90 2.11 18.28
C LYS A 150 12.13 0.72 17.70
N PHE A 151 11.10 0.10 17.12
CA PHE A 151 11.10 -1.31 16.74
C PHE A 151 10.45 -1.55 15.39
N ILE A 152 10.95 -2.57 14.69
CA ILE A 152 10.33 -3.21 13.53
C ILE A 152 9.90 -4.62 13.98
N SER A 153 8.63 -4.96 13.82
CA SER A 153 8.15 -6.33 14.00
C SER A 153 7.89 -6.97 12.65
N LEU A 154 8.34 -8.22 12.49
CA LEU A 154 8.17 -9.05 11.31
C LEU A 154 7.51 -10.36 11.75
N ARG A 155 6.25 -10.56 11.37
CA ARG A 155 5.55 -11.83 11.52
C ARG A 155 5.69 -12.64 10.25
N ILE A 156 6.14 -13.89 10.36
CA ILE A 156 6.14 -14.88 9.28
C ILE A 156 5.41 -16.11 9.81
N MET A 157 4.26 -16.42 9.22
CA MET A 157 3.32 -17.45 9.70
C MET A 157 2.88 -17.15 11.15
N ASP A 158 3.16 -18.05 12.07
CA ASP A 158 2.90 -17.97 13.51
C ASP A 158 4.07 -17.37 14.31
N LYS A 159 5.22 -17.12 13.67
CA LYS A 159 6.40 -16.55 14.35
C LYS A 159 6.44 -15.04 14.21
N ILE A 160 6.77 -14.35 15.31
CA ILE A 160 6.96 -12.89 15.35
C ILE A 160 8.40 -12.62 15.78
N ASN A 161 9.15 -11.93 14.92
CA ASN A 161 10.48 -11.40 15.22
C ASN A 161 10.37 -9.89 15.46
N ILE A 162 11.05 -9.37 16.49
CA ILE A 162 11.09 -7.93 16.81
C ILE A 162 12.54 -7.47 16.77
N TYR A 163 12.80 -6.45 15.97
CA TYR A 163 14.13 -5.86 15.79
C TYR A 163 14.09 -4.42 16.31
N PRO A 164 15.03 -4.00 17.17
CA PRO A 164 15.23 -2.58 17.46
C PRO A 164 15.80 -1.87 16.22
N ILE A 165 15.31 -0.66 15.94
CA ILE A 165 15.74 0.12 14.76
C ILE A 165 17.22 0.49 14.84
N ASP A 166 17.73 0.71 16.04
CA ASP A 166 19.12 1.13 16.28
C ASP A 166 20.16 0.06 15.89
N VAL A 167 19.76 -1.20 15.73
CA VAL A 167 20.67 -2.32 15.40
C VAL A 167 20.84 -2.49 13.88
N LEU A 168 20.02 -1.83 13.05
CA LEU A 168 20.15 -1.91 11.59
C LEU A 168 21.34 -1.10 11.02
N PHE A 169 21.96 -0.23 11.83
CA PHE A 169 23.09 0.62 11.39
C PHE A 169 24.48 -0.04 11.52
N LEU A 170 24.58 -1.27 12.01
CA LEU A 170 25.87 -1.93 12.28
C LEU A 170 26.36 -2.91 11.20
N TRP A 171 25.62 -3.06 10.09
CA TRP A 171 26.08 -3.85 8.94
C TRP A 171 25.68 -3.16 7.62
N ILE A 172 26.44 -2.12 7.25
CA ILE A 172 26.65 -1.67 5.87
C ILE A 172 28.14 -1.76 5.61
#